data_AF-A0A7C7FV56-F1
#
_entry.id   AF-A0A7C7FV56-F1
#
_cell.length_a   1.000
_cell.length_b   1.000
_cell.length_c   1.000
_cell.angle_alpha   90.00
_cell.angle_beta   90.00
_cell.angle_gamma   90.00
#
_symmetry.space_group_name_H-M   'P 1'
#
loop_
_entity.id
_entity.type
_entity.pdbx_description
1 polymer ?
#
loop_
_entity_poly.entity_id
_entity_poly.type
_entity_poly.pdbx_seq_one_letter_code
_entity_poly.pdbx_strand_id
1 'polypeptide(L)' 'APGAQGSNRTGRAFTGDRSGEFDRLIENPKFGKAREEIRAELRSLVWEQHVVFYRMIEDHIRIVRILHGSRDVRKFLP' A
#
# COMPACT_ATOMS: atom_id res chain seq x y z
N ALA A 1 -11.73 27.34 20.04
CA ALA A 1 -10.29 27.03 20.12
C ALA A 1 -10.07 25.56 19.72
N PRO A 2 -8.95 25.22 19.07
CA PRO A 2 -8.83 24.11 18.12
C PRO A 2 -8.10 22.86 18.66
N GLY A 3 -8.25 21.73 17.97
CA GLY A 3 -7.45 20.50 18.12
C GLY A 3 -8.32 19.27 17.81
N ALA A 4 -8.11 18.46 16.76
CA ALA A 4 -6.91 18.15 16.02
C ALA A 4 -7.22 17.93 14.52
N GLN A 5 -6.26 18.33 13.68
CA GLN A 5 -6.24 18.13 12.24
C GLN A 5 -5.76 16.72 11.90
N GLY A 6 -6.41 16.06 10.95
CA GLY A 6 -6.04 14.75 10.43
C GLY A 6 -6.98 14.30 9.31
N SER A 7 -6.85 14.95 8.16
CA SER A 7 -7.67 14.76 6.95
C SER A 7 -7.40 13.42 6.25
N ASN A 8 -8.40 12.55 6.12
CA ASN A 8 -8.95 12.09 4.82
C ASN A 8 -9.98 10.97 5.02
N ARG A 9 -11.23 11.27 4.69
CA ARG A 9 -12.35 10.33 4.64
C ARG A 9 -12.25 9.45 3.40
N THR A 10 -12.89 8.27 3.49
CA THR A 10 -13.22 7.28 2.44
C THR A 10 -12.33 6.04 2.43
N GLY A 11 -12.30 5.30 3.54
CA GLY A 11 -11.89 3.89 3.53
C GLY A 11 -13.00 3.05 2.91
N ARG A 12 -12.96 2.84 1.59
CA ARG A 12 -13.81 1.81 0.96
C ARG A 12 -13.22 0.44 1.34
N ALA A 13 -14.05 -0.44 1.87
CA ALA A 13 -13.64 -1.81 2.18
C ALA A 13 -13.06 -2.46 0.91
N PHE A 14 -11.82 -2.91 1.02
CA PHE A 14 -11.09 -3.56 -0.06
C PHE A 14 -11.42 -5.05 0.00
N THR A 15 -12.42 -5.47 -0.77
CA THR A 15 -12.90 -6.86 -0.80
C THR A 15 -12.57 -7.47 -2.16
N GLY A 16 -11.57 -8.35 -2.19
CA GLY A 16 -11.40 -9.32 -3.28
C GLY A 16 -9.97 -9.43 -3.78
N ASP A 17 -9.12 -10.17 -3.07
CA ASP A 17 -7.95 -10.77 -3.71
C ASP A 17 -8.41 -11.84 -4.71
N ARG A 18 -8.63 -11.44 -5.97
CA ARG A 18 -9.05 -12.38 -7.03
C ARG A 18 -7.89 -13.15 -7.64
N SER A 19 -6.65 -12.75 -7.36
CA SER A 19 -5.45 -13.23 -8.04
C SER A 19 -4.49 -14.01 -7.13
N GLY A 20 -4.80 -14.15 -5.83
CA GLY A 20 -3.92 -14.80 -4.85
C GLY A 20 -2.64 -14.01 -4.58
N GLU A 21 -2.67 -12.70 -4.84
CA GLU A 21 -1.47 -11.86 -4.71
C GLU A 21 -1.19 -11.51 -3.24
N PHE A 22 -2.20 -11.53 -2.38
CA PHE A 22 -2.00 -11.43 -0.93
C PHE A 22 -1.47 -12.73 -0.34
N ASP A 23 -1.88 -13.89 -0.87
CA ASP A 23 -1.30 -15.18 -0.46
C ASP A 23 0.18 -15.23 -0.82
N ARG A 24 0.54 -14.87 -2.06
CA ARG A 24 1.94 -14.72 -2.48
C ARG A 24 2.72 -13.71 -1.64
N LEU A 25 2.05 -12.66 -1.18
CA LEU A 25 2.64 -11.63 -0.33
C LEU A 25 2.94 -12.17 1.06
N ILE A 26 2.06 -12.99 1.62
CA ILE A 26 2.26 -13.66 2.90
C ILE A 26 3.38 -14.70 2.78
N GLU A 27 3.38 -15.50 1.72
CA GLU A 27 4.39 -16.54 1.47
C GLU A 27 5.79 -15.97 1.21
N ASN A 28 5.87 -14.86 0.46
CA ASN A 28 7.14 -14.21 0.13
C ASN A 28 7.04 -12.68 0.24
N PRO A 29 7.08 -12.10 1.44
CA PRO A 29 6.97 -10.65 1.63
C PRO A 29 8.09 -9.83 0.94
N LYS A 30 9.16 -10.50 0.50
CA LYS A 30 10.29 -9.90 -0.22
C LYS A 30 10.08 -9.83 -1.74
N PHE A 31 9.00 -10.39 -2.30
CA PHE A 31 8.77 -10.37 -3.75
C PHE A 31 8.45 -8.97 -4.30
N GLY A 32 7.81 -8.11 -3.50
CA GLY A 32 7.52 -6.73 -3.92
C GLY A 32 8.80 -5.97 -4.27
N LYS A 33 8.67 -4.89 -5.03
CA LYS A 33 9.82 -4.07 -5.38
C LYS A 33 10.11 -3.09 -4.22
N ALA A 34 11.35 -3.09 -3.73
CA ALA A 34 11.81 -2.11 -2.75
C ALA A 34 11.59 -0.68 -3.27
N ARG A 35 11.26 0.23 -2.37
CA ARG A 35 11.01 1.65 -2.63
C ARG A 35 11.87 2.53 -1.72
N GLU A 36 13.15 2.20 -1.63
CA GLU A 36 14.12 2.93 -0.81
C GLU A 36 14.24 4.40 -1.22
N GLU A 37 13.97 4.70 -2.50
CA GLU A 37 13.88 6.07 -3.02
C GLU A 37 12.74 6.89 -2.41
N ILE A 38 11.73 6.24 -1.81
CA ILE A 38 10.61 6.88 -1.11
C ILE A 38 10.86 6.84 0.40
N ARG A 39 11.17 5.66 0.94
CA ARG A 39 11.45 5.44 2.36
C ARG A 39 12.16 4.10 2.57
N ALA A 40 13.10 4.06 3.52
CA ALA A 40 13.71 2.81 3.96
C ALA A 40 12.65 1.76 4.34
N GLU A 41 12.92 0.50 3.98
CA GLU A 41 12.07 -0.67 4.28
C GLU A 41 10.68 -0.65 3.63
N LEU A 42 10.38 0.36 2.81
CA LEU A 42 9.15 0.43 2.06
C LEU A 42 9.24 -0.47 0.83
N ARG A 43 8.17 -1.20 0.57
CA ARG A 43 8.03 -2.08 -0.58
C ARG A 43 6.70 -1.79 -1.27
N SER A 44 6.62 -2.14 -2.54
CA SER A 44 5.37 -2.04 -3.27
C SER A 44 5.18 -3.18 -4.25
N LEU A 45 3.91 -3.49 -4.52
CA LEU A 45 3.51 -4.42 -5.56
C LEU A 45 2.36 -3.79 -6.36
N VAL A 46 2.28 -4.15 -7.63
CA VAL A 46 1.15 -3.79 -8.50
C VAL A 46 0.15 -4.93 -8.40
N TRP A 47 -1.08 -4.59 -8.04
CA TRP A 47 -2.17 -5.54 -7.90
C TRP A 47 -3.39 -5.03 -8.65
N GLU A 48 -3.71 -5.69 -9.76
CA GLU A 48 -4.69 -5.20 -10.74
C GLU A 48 -4.43 -3.72 -11.09
N GLN A 49 -5.39 -2.83 -10.77
CA GLN A 49 -5.31 -1.39 -11.00
C GLN A 49 -4.77 -0.62 -9.79
N HIS A 50 -4.24 -1.31 -8.78
CA HIS A 50 -3.75 -0.70 -7.55
C HIS A 50 -2.24 -0.88 -7.38
N VAL A 51 -1.63 0.04 -6.65
CA VAL A 51 -0.29 -0.12 -6.10
C VAL A 51 -0.44 -0.22 -4.58
N VAL A 52 -0.02 -1.35 -4.03
CA VAL A 52 -0.02 -1.60 -2.59
C VAL A 52 1.37 -1.30 -2.06
N PHE A 53 1.47 -0.33 -1.17
CA PHE A 53 2.67 -0.01 -0.40
C PHE A 53 2.59 -0.69 0.97
N TYR A 54 3.65 -1.39 1.34
CA TYR A 54 3.72 -2.12 2.59
C TYR A 54 5.15 -2.14 3.13
N ARG A 55 5.28 -2.58 4.38
CA ARG A 55 6.57 -2.90 5.01
C ARG A 55 6.45 -4.20 5.79
N MET A 56 7.57 -4.90 5.91
CA MET A 56 7.67 -6.05 6.79
C MET A 56 7.97 -5.54 8.20
N ILE A 57 7.18 -5.98 9.17
CA ILE A 57 7.46 -5.87 10.60
C ILE A 57 7.64 -7.31 11.09
N GLU A 58 8.40 -7.52 12.16
CA GLU A 58 8.88 -8.82 12.64
C GLU A 58 7.93 -10.02 12.38
N ASP A 59 6.67 -9.90 12.78
CA ASP A 59 5.66 -10.97 12.72
C ASP A 59 4.53 -10.71 11.70
N HIS A 60 4.50 -9.55 11.04
CA HIS A 60 3.40 -9.20 10.14
C HIS A 60 3.75 -8.22 9.03
N ILE A 61 2.94 -8.23 7.98
CA ILE A 61 3.02 -7.28 6.89
C ILE A 61 2.10 -6.11 7.20
N ARG A 62 2.65 -4.90 7.28
CA ARG A 62 1.86 -3.69 7.44
C ARG A 62 1.61 -3.03 6.11
N ILE A 63 0.36 -3.04 5.65
CA ILE A 63 -0.07 -2.24 4.51
C ILE A 63 -0.07 -0.76 4.93
N VAL A 64 0.77 0.03 4.27
CA VAL A 64 0.92 1.46 4.51
C VAL A 64 -0.12 2.23 3.71
N ARG A 65 -0.30 1.86 2.43
CA ARG A 65 -1.23 2.55 1.54
C ARG A 65 -1.61 1.69 0.34
N ILE A 66 -2.82 1.87 -0.17
CA ILE A 66 -3.26 1.34 -1.46
C ILE A 66 -3.65 2.52 -2.33
N LEU A 67 -3.05 2.65 -3.52
CA LEU A 67 -3.33 3.71 -4.49
C LEU A 67 -3.97 3.12 -5.74
N HIS A 68 -5.04 3.72 -6.27
CA HIS A 68 -5.57 3.34 -7.58
C HIS A 68 -4.77 4.03 -8.69
N GLY A 69 -4.15 3.25 -9.57
CA GLY A 69 -3.17 3.69 -10.59
C GLY A 69 -3.66 4.84 -11.47
N SER A 70 -4.93 4.84 -11.86
CA SER A 70 -5.51 5.90 -12.69
C SER A 70 -6.09 7.11 -11.93
N ARG A 71 -6.33 7.00 -10.62
CA ARG A 71 -7.04 8.03 -9.84
C ARG A 71 -6.16 8.75 -8.82
N ASP A 72 -5.15 8.08 -8.27
CA ASP A 72 -4.37 8.62 -7.16
C ASP A 72 -2.93 8.99 -7.56
N VAL A 73 -2.35 8.37 -8.58
CA VAL A 73 -0.95 8.62 -8.98
C VAL A 73 -0.70 10.08 -9.36
N ARG A 74 -1.66 10.72 -10.06
CA ARG A 74 -1.59 12.15 -10.41
C ARG A 74 -1.73 13.10 -9.22
N LYS A 75 -2.20 12.62 -8.07
CA LYS A 75 -2.43 13.42 -6.87
C LYS A 75 -1.27 13.32 -5.86
N PHE A 76 -0.41 12.31 -6.00
CA PHE A 76 0.66 12.01 -5.02
C PHE A 76 2.07 11.94 -5.61
N LEU A 77 2.24 12.16 -6.92
CA LEU A 77 3.54 12.48 -7.51
C LEU A 77 3.61 14.00 -7.72
N PRO A 78 4.72 14.67 -7.36
CA PRO A 78 4.95 16.08 -7.70
C PRO A 78 4.97 16.32 -9.22
#